data_AF-A0A1E5XPQ6-F1
#
_entry.id   AF-A0A1E5XPQ6-F1
#
_cell.length_a   1.000
_cell.length_b   1.000
_cell.length_c   1.000
_cell.angle_alpha   90.00
_cell.angle_beta   90.00
_cell.angle_gamma   90.00
#
_symmetry.space_group_name_H-M   'P 1'
#
loop_
_entity.id
_entity.type
_entity.pdbx_description
1 polymer ?
#
loop_
_entity_poly.entity_id
_entity_poly.type
_entity_poly.pdbx_seq_one_letter_code
_entity_poly.pdbx_strand_id
1 'polypeptide(L)' 'MALVASALDIQGAVSASDDMHSLAAWSSLAHARLALELEAELGRQLTGEEVAGITSVSAVAKLLG' A
#
# COMPACT_ATOMS: atom_id res chain seq x y z
N MET A 1 7.84 3.36 -2.54
CA MET A 1 7.52 2.34 -3.58
C MET A 1 7.95 0.96 -3.15
N ALA A 2 9.12 0.82 -2.52
CA ALA A 2 9.61 -0.45 -1.98
C ALA A 2 8.61 -1.13 -1.01
N LEU A 3 7.91 -0.38 -0.16
CA LEU A 3 6.90 -0.92 0.76
C LEU A 3 5.71 -1.55 0.01
N VAL A 4 5.19 -0.88 -1.02
CA VAL A 4 4.14 -1.46 -1.88
C VAL A 4 4.66 -2.69 -2.63
N ALA A 5 5.86 -2.61 -3.21
CA ALA A 5 6.44 -3.73 -3.93
C ALA A 5 6.67 -4.95 -3.02
N SER A 6 7.11 -4.73 -1.77
CA SER A 6 7.27 -5.75 -0.73
C SER A 6 5.95 -6.36 -0.32
N ALA A 7 4.97 -5.53 0.06
CA ALA A 7 3.66 -5.98 0.52
C ALA A 7 2.88 -6.79 -0.54
N LEU A 8 3.07 -6.45 -1.82
CA LEU A 8 2.42 -7.10 -2.95
C LEU A 8 3.30 -8.19 -3.60
N ASP A 9 4.50 -8.46 -3.08
CA ASP A 9 5.48 -9.39 -3.67
C ASP A 9 5.72 -9.14 -5.17
N ILE A 10 5.79 -7.86 -5.56
CA ILE A 10 6.01 -7.44 -6.94
C ILE A 10 7.52 -7.41 -7.21
N GLN A 11 7.98 -8.30 -8.08
CA GLN A 11 9.38 -8.40 -8.53
C GLN A 11 9.78 -7.31 -9.55
N GLY A 12 8.97 -6.25 -9.69
CA GLY A 12 9.10 -5.20 -10.70
C GLY A 12 9.02 -3.79 -10.12
N ALA A 13 9.19 -2.77 -10.97
CA ALA A 13 9.07 -1.39 -10.55
C ALA A 13 7.59 -1.01 -10.35
N VAL A 14 7.28 -0.41 -9.19
CA VAL A 14 5.99 0.21 -8.90
C VAL A 14 6.17 1.73 -8.98
N SER A 15 5.38 2.39 -9.82
CA SER A 15 5.36 3.84 -9.94
C SER A 15 4.45 4.47 -8.88
N ALA A 16 4.81 5.67 -8.42
CA ALA A 16 3.97 6.43 -7.50
C ALA A 16 2.61 6.83 -8.09
N SER A 17 2.51 6.84 -9.42
CA SER A 17 1.29 7.13 -10.16
C SER A 17 0.40 5.91 -10.39
N ASP A 18 0.83 4.70 -10.03
CA ASP A 18 0.07 3.49 -10.33
C ASP A 18 -1.18 3.41 -9.43
N ASP A 19 -2.26 2.95 -10.05
CA ASP A 19 -3.48 2.58 -9.35
C ASP A 19 -3.31 1.17 -8.75
N MET A 20 -3.72 0.96 -7.50
CA MET A 20 -3.59 -0.35 -6.86
C MET A 20 -4.31 -1.44 -7.66
N HIS A 21 -5.48 -1.14 -8.24
CA HIS A 21 -6.25 -2.10 -9.02
C HIS A 21 -5.62 -2.45 -10.37
N SER A 22 -4.65 -1.66 -10.85
CA SER A 22 -3.88 -1.99 -12.04
C SER A 22 -2.71 -2.95 -11.76
N LEU A 23 -2.34 -3.13 -10.49
CA LEU A 23 -1.27 -4.04 -10.10
C LEU A 23 -1.80 -5.48 -10.07
N ALA A 24 -1.16 -6.36 -10.83
CA ALA A 24 -1.60 -7.76 -10.98
C ALA A 24 -1.68 -8.55 -9.66
N ALA A 25 -0.93 -8.14 -8.65
CA ALA A 25 -0.91 -8.77 -7.33
C ALA A 25 -1.97 -8.22 -6.35
N TRP A 26 -2.78 -7.24 -6.77
CA TRP A 26 -3.75 -6.60 -5.89
C TRP A 26 -4.91 -7.54 -5.53
N SER A 27 -5.13 -7.67 -4.23
CA SER A 27 -6.17 -8.54 -3.63
C SER A 27 -6.52 -8.02 -2.23
N SER A 28 -7.62 -8.51 -1.65
CA SER A 28 -7.98 -8.19 -0.26
C SER A 28 -6.88 -8.58 0.75
N LEU A 29 -6.16 -9.67 0.48
CA LEU A 29 -5.01 -10.08 1.29
C LEU A 29 -3.82 -9.12 1.14
N ALA A 30 -3.50 -8.72 -0.09
CA ALA A 30 -2.44 -7.74 -0.34
C ALA A 30 -2.76 -6.39 0.30
N HIS A 31 -4.02 -5.97 0.26
CA HIS A 31 -4.48 -4.77 0.92
C HIS A 31 -4.30 -4.83 2.45
N ALA A 32 -4.67 -5.95 3.08
CA ALA A 32 -4.48 -6.15 4.51
C ALA A 32 -2.99 -6.19 4.91
N ARG A 33 -2.13 -6.83 4.11
CA ARG A 33 -0.67 -6.83 4.35
C ARG A 33 -0.06 -5.44 4.25
N LEU A 34 -0.45 -4.68 3.22
CA LEU A 34 0.00 -3.31 3.02
C LEU A 34 -0.39 -2.41 4.19
N ALA A 35 -1.61 -2.57 4.73
CA ALA A 35 -2.02 -1.84 5.93
C ALA A 35 -1.12 -2.16 7.14
N LEU A 36 -0.82 -3.44 7.39
CA LEU A 36 0.05 -3.86 8.50
C LEU A 36 1.49 -3.33 8.37
N GLU A 37 2.05 -3.35 7.16
CA GLU A 37 3.39 -2.79 6.91
C GLU A 37 3.39 -1.26 7.10
N LEU A 38 2.33 -0.58 6.66
CA LEU A 38 2.19 0.86 6.89
C LEU A 38 2.06 1.21 8.37
N GLU A 39 1.30 0.43 9.13
CA GLU A 39 1.18 0.62 10.58
C GLU A 39 2.52 0.44 11.30
N ALA A 40 3.31 -0.56 10.86
CA ALA A 40 4.64 -0.80 11.39
C ALA A 40 5.60 0.37 11.07
N GLU A 41 5.57 0.88 9.84
CA GLU A 41 6.40 2.01 9.41
C GLU A 41 6.01 3.33 10.09
N LEU A 42 4.69 3.58 10.25
CA LEU A 42 4.17 4.78 10.89
C LEU A 42 4.25 4.74 12.43
N GLY A 43 4.48 3.56 13.01
CA GLY A 43 4.47 3.36 14.46
C GLY A 43 3.09 3.61 15.11
N ARG A 44 2.01 3.51 14.33
CA ARG A 44 0.63 3.69 14.80
C ARG A 44 -0.34 2.82 14.01
N GLN A 45 -1.51 2.56 14.59
CA GLN A 45 -2.61 1.97 13.84
C GLN A 45 -3.23 2.95 12.84
N LEU A 46 -3.62 2.43 11.68
CA LEU A 46 -4.41 3.15 10.70
C LEU A 46 -5.89 3.06 11.06
N THR A 47 -6.63 4.12 10.79
CA THR A 47 -8.09 4.08 10.91
C THR A 47 -8.71 3.28 9.75
N GLY A 48 -9.94 2.79 9.93
CA GLY A 48 -10.66 2.09 8.86
C GLY A 48 -10.83 2.93 7.58
N GLU A 49 -10.95 4.25 7.71
CA GLU A 49 -11.00 5.17 6.58
C GLU A 49 -9.66 5.31 5.87
N GLU A 50 -8.56 5.36 6.62
CA GLU A 50 -7.21 5.40 6.06
C GLU A 50 -6.89 4.12 5.31
N VAL A 51 -7.24 2.97 5.87
CA VAL A 51 -7.10 1.67 5.19
C VAL A 51 -7.97 1.63 3.94
N ALA A 52 -9.26 1.98 4.02
CA ALA A 52 -10.13 2.03 2.85
C ALA A 52 -9.64 3.02 1.76
N GLY A 53 -8.88 4.04 2.16
CA GLY A 53 -8.25 5.02 1.27
C GLY A 53 -7.01 4.55 0.52
N ILE A 54 -6.49 3.34 0.79
CA ILE A 54 -5.32 2.78 0.08
C ILE A 54 -5.76 2.22 -1.28
N THR A 55 -6.11 3.12 -2.20
CA THR A 55 -6.55 2.80 -3.56
C THR A 55 -5.51 3.11 -4.62
N SER A 56 -4.48 3.86 -4.27
CA SER A 56 -3.37 4.20 -5.18
C SER A 56 -2.04 4.19 -4.46
N VAL A 57 -0.98 4.01 -5.23
CA VAL A 57 0.38 4.08 -4.70
C VAL A 57 0.68 5.47 -4.13
N SER A 58 0.10 6.52 -4.74
CA SER A 58 0.21 7.89 -4.24
C SER A 58 -0.46 8.10 -2.88
N ALA A 59 -1.55 7.39 -2.58
CA ALA A 59 -2.22 7.46 -1.28
C ALA A 59 -1.31 6.90 -0.18
N VAL A 60 -0.59 5.80 -0.47
CA VAL A 60 0.43 5.24 0.42
C VAL A 60 1.54 6.26 0.68
N ALA A 61 2.04 6.91 -0.36
CA ALA A 61 3.08 7.93 -0.21
C ALA A 61 2.62 9.11 0.66
N LYS A 62 1.36 9.56 0.50
CA LYS A 62 0.78 10.64 1.33
C LYS A 62 0.65 10.27 2.80
N LEU A 63 0.39 9.00 3.12
CA LEU A 63 0.31 8.53 4.50
C LEU A 63 1.68 8.54 5.18
N LEU A 64 2.76 8.29 4.43
CA LEU A 64 4.13 8.23 4.94
C LEU A 64 4.81 9.60 5.11
N GLY A 65 4.28 10.66 4.49
CA GLY A 65 4.81 12.03 4.58
C GLY A 65 5.76 12.38 3.44
#